data_AF-A0A7X7LFE8-F1
#
_entry.id   AF-A0A7X7LFE8-F1
#
_cell.length_a   1.000
_cell.length_b   1.000
_cell.length_c   1.000
_cell.angle_alpha   90.00
_cell.angle_beta   90.00
_cell.angle_gamma   90.00
#
_symmetry.space_group_name_H-M   'P 1'
#
loop_
_entity.id
_entity.type
_entity.pdbx_description
1 polymer ?
#
loop_
_entity_poly.entity_id
_entity_poly.type
_entity_poly.pdbx_seq_one_letter_code
_entity_poly.pdbx_strand_id
1 'polypeptide(L)' 'MAKIKNTTSNIVYSTNKELNLNPQEPVAETLPPKQQELRIWLSKKGRGGKTASVITGFIGKEDDL' A
#
# COMPACT_ATOMS: atom_id res chain seq x y z
N MET A 1 4.23 13.12 -22.28
CA MET A 1 5.17 12.72 -21.20
C MET A 1 4.99 13.68 -20.04
N ALA A 2 4.34 13.23 -18.95
CA ALA A 2 4.11 14.07 -17.77
C ALA A 2 5.42 14.18 -16.97
N LYS A 3 5.88 15.40 -16.72
CA LYS A 3 7.12 15.68 -15.98
C LYS A 3 6.84 15.50 -14.49
N ILE A 4 7.38 14.43 -13.89
CA ILE A 4 7.32 14.21 -12.44
C ILE A 4 8.14 15.33 -11.79
N LYS A 5 7.47 16.26 -11.11
CA LYS A 5 8.12 17.37 -10.41
C LYS A 5 8.61 16.83 -9.06
N ASN A 6 9.92 16.58 -8.95
CA ASN A 6 10.54 16.27 -7.67
C ASN A 6 10.50 17.54 -6.80
N THR A 7 9.58 17.61 -5.84
CA THR A 7 9.40 18.75 -4.92
C THR A 7 10.60 18.97 -4.00
N THR A 8 11.51 18.01 -3.90
CA THR A 8 12.74 18.07 -3.10
C THR A 8 13.77 19.07 -3.65
N SER A 9 13.70 19.47 -4.92
CA SER A 9 14.74 20.33 -5.54
C SER A 9 14.74 21.79 -5.09
N ASN A 10 13.70 22.24 -4.37
CA ASN A 10 13.49 23.66 -4.04
C ASN A 10 13.67 23.99 -2.55
N ILE A 11 14.10 23.03 -1.73
CA ILE A 11 14.31 23.22 -0.28
C ILE A 11 15.81 23.14 0.00
N VAL A 12 16.41 24.24 0.46
CA VAL A 12 17.85 24.31 0.77
C VAL A 12 18.11 23.96 2.24
N TYR A 13 17.28 24.44 3.18
CA TYR A 13 17.30 24.06 4.60
C TYR A 13 15.96 24.38 5.28
N SER A 14 15.60 23.64 6.33
CA SER A 14 14.44 23.90 7.19
C SER A 14 14.74 23.57 8.64
N THR A 15 14.23 24.37 9.56
CA THR A 15 14.28 24.14 11.01
C THR A 15 12.99 23.49 11.56
N ASN A 16 11.99 23.25 10.69
CA ASN A 16 10.74 22.61 11.07
C ASN A 16 10.96 21.11 11.25
N LYS A 17 10.69 20.60 12.45
CA LYS A 17 10.82 19.17 12.82
C LYS A 17 9.77 18.28 12.15
N GLU A 18 8.67 18.86 11.65
CA GLU A 18 7.55 18.14 11.01
C GLU A 18 7.63 18.14 9.48
N LEU A 19 8.77 18.53 8.90
CA LEU A 19 8.88 18.63 7.45
C LEU A 19 8.87 17.24 6.81
N ASN A 20 7.72 16.82 6.30
CA ASN A 20 7.55 15.57 5.58
C ASN A 20 7.86 15.80 4.08
N LEU A 21 9.01 15.32 3.63
CA LEU A 21 9.47 15.39 2.24
C LEU A 21 8.99 14.20 1.39
N ASN A 22 8.34 13.21 2.00
CA ASN A 22 7.85 12.09 1.22
C ASN A 22 6.71 12.59 0.32
N PRO A 23 6.79 12.35 -1.00
CA PRO A 23 5.61 12.44 -1.82
C PRO A 23 4.58 11.50 -1.20
N GLN A 24 3.44 12.04 -0.79
CA GLN A 24 2.34 11.22 -0.32
C GLN A 24 1.98 10.29 -1.46
N GLU A 25 2.20 8.99 -1.27
CA GLU A 25 1.80 8.01 -2.26
C GLU A 25 0.31 8.19 -2.51
N PRO A 26 -0.14 8.21 -3.79
CA PRO A 26 -1.55 8.34 -4.08
C PRO A 26 -2.28 7.20 -3.39
N VAL A 27 -3.21 7.55 -2.51
CA VAL A 27 -4.06 6.58 -1.82
C VAL A 27 -4.84 5.83 -2.90
N ALA A 28 -4.60 4.52 -3.02
CA ALA A 28 -5.35 3.69 -3.95
C ALA A 28 -6.82 3.68 -3.55
N GLU A 29 -7.71 4.04 -4.47
CA GLU A 29 -9.14 3.89 -4.25
C GLU A 29 -9.51 2.40 -4.21
N THR A 30 -10.34 2.02 -3.24
CA THR A 30 -10.80 0.65 -3.08
C THR A 30 -11.68 0.26 -4.26
N LEU A 31 -11.24 -0.75 -5.03
CA LEU A 31 -12.00 -1.21 -6.18
C LEU A 31 -13.28 -1.93 -5.73
N PRO A 32 -14.37 -1.84 -6.50
CA PRO A 32 -15.57 -2.65 -6.28
C PRO A 32 -15.26 -4.15 -6.22
N PRO A 33 -15.98 -4.96 -5.41
CA PRO A 33 -15.67 -6.37 -5.18
C PRO A 33 -15.53 -7.23 -6.45
N LYS A 34 -16.30 -6.93 -7.50
CA LYS A 34 -16.26 -7.67 -8.78
C LYS A 34 -15.01 -7.40 -9.62
N GLN A 35 -14.27 -6.36 -9.29
CA GLN A 35 -13.04 -5.94 -9.99
C GLN A 35 -11.78 -6.26 -9.17
N GLN A 36 -11.93 -6.83 -7.98
CA GLN A 36 -10.81 -7.23 -7.12
C GLN A 36 -10.30 -8.60 -7.55
N GLU A 37 -9.03 -8.69 -7.94
CA GLU A 37 -8.37 -9.96 -8.23
C GLU A 37 -7.71 -10.54 -6.97
N LEU A 38 -8.51 -11.13 -6.10
CA LEU A 38 -8.02 -11.76 -4.87
C LEU A 38 -7.48 -13.17 -5.13
N ARG A 39 -6.37 -13.52 -4.46
CA ARG A 39 -5.78 -14.86 -4.50
C ARG A 39 -5.82 -15.50 -3.12
N ILE A 40 -6.24 -16.75 -3.07
CA ILE A 40 -6.38 -17.51 -1.82
C ILE A 40 -5.35 -18.63 -1.80
N TRP A 41 -4.57 -18.69 -0.72
CA TRP A 41 -3.54 -19.68 -0.48
C TRP A 41 -3.89 -20.47 0.77
N LEU A 42 -4.07 -21.78 0.63
CA LEU A 42 -4.30 -22.68 1.75
C LEU A 42 -2.97 -23.26 2.23
N SER A 43 -2.46 -22.72 3.34
CA SER A 43 -1.28 -23.26 4.02
C SER A 43 -1.70 -24.36 4.98
N LYS A 44 -1.49 -25.62 4.59
CA LYS A 44 -1.78 -26.82 5.42
C LYS A 44 -0.58 -27.31 6.23
N LYS A 45 0.58 -26.65 6.11
CA LYS A 45 1.89 -27.11 6.64
C LYS A 45 2.37 -26.27 7.84
N GLY A 46 1.45 -25.67 8.60
CA GLY A 46 1.78 -24.88 9.79
C GLY A 46 2.47 -25.71 10.88
N ARG A 47 3.17 -25.03 11.81
CA ARG A 47 3.69 -25.65 13.04
C ARG A 47 2.54 -26.32 13.81
N GLY A 48 2.56 -27.64 13.92
CA GLY A 48 1.58 -28.42 14.68
C GLY A 48 0.28 -28.79 13.95
N GLY A 49 0.27 -28.83 12.60
CA GLY A 49 -0.88 -29.35 11.83
C GLY A 49 -2.02 -28.35 11.61
N LYS A 50 -1.80 -27.07 11.92
CA LYS A 50 -2.79 -26.01 11.68
C LYS A 50 -2.87 -25.66 10.20
N THR A 51 -4.09 -25.47 9.73
CA THR A 51 -4.37 -24.93 8.39
C THR A 51 -4.66 -23.43 8.51
N ALA A 52 -4.02 -22.62 7.66
CA ALA A 52 -4.27 -21.19 7.55
C ALA A 52 -4.64 -20.82 6.10
N SER A 53 -5.57 -19.89 5.95
CA SER A 53 -5.93 -19.30 4.65
C SER A 53 -5.30 -17.92 4.56
N VAL A 54 -4.47 -17.69 3.55
CA VAL A 54 -3.87 -16.38 3.28
C VAL A 54 -4.55 -15.80 2.05
N ILE A 55 -5.13 -14.60 2.21
CA ILE A 55 -5.77 -13.85 1.14
C ILE A 55 -4.80 -12.74 0.73
N THR A 56 -4.51 -12.62 -0.57
CA THR A 56 -3.61 -11.60 -1.12
C THR A 56 -4.23 -10.93 -2.34
N GLY A 57 -3.70 -9.76 -2.73
CA GLY A 57 -4.13 -9.03 -3.92
C GLY A 57 -5.29 -8.04 -3.69
N PHE A 58 -5.58 -7.69 -2.43
CA PHE A 58 -6.52 -6.61 -2.13
C PHE A 58 -5.97 -5.27 -2.61
N ILE A 59 -6.77 -4.50 -3.34
CA ILE A 59 -6.45 -3.16 -3.82
C ILE A 59 -7.41 -2.16 -3.19
N GLY A 60 -6.93 -1.36 -2.25
CA GLY A 60 -7.74 -0.36 -1.58
C GLY A 60 -7.01 0.30 -0.41
N LYS A 61 -7.79 1.04 0.37
CA LYS A 61 -7.29 1.72 1.57
C LYS A 61 -7.10 0.73 2.70
N GLU A 62 -6.15 1.03 3.58
CA GLU A 62 -5.91 0.22 4.78
C GLU A 62 -7.11 0.24 5.75
N ASP A 63 -7.89 1.32 5.75
CA ASP A 63 -9.14 1.42 6.53
C ASP A 63 -10.24 0.45 6.05
N ASP A 64 -10.13 -0.07 4.82
CA ASP A 64 -11.11 -0.99 4.21
C ASP A 64 -10.70 -2.47 4.28
N LEU A 65 -9.53 -2.78 4.90
CA LEU A 65 -8.97 -4.12 5.07
C LEU A 65 -9.45 -4.80 6.36
#